data_AF-A0A2K3L1X3-F1
#
_entry.id   AF-A0A2K3L1X3-F1
#
_cell.length_a   1.000
_cell.length_b   1.000
_cell.length_c   1.000
_cell.angle_alpha   90.00
_cell.angle_beta   90.00
_cell.angle_gamma   90.00
#
_symmetry.space_group_name_H-M   'P 1'
#
loop_
_entity.id
_entity.type
_entity.pdbx_description
1 polymer ?
#
loop_
_entity_poly.entity_id
_entity_poly.type
_entity_poly.pdbx_seq_one_letter_code
_entity_poly.pdbx_strand_id
1 'polypeptide(L)'
;TRDLLLESGKNMPKLGFGSAECSVELVQEKVDNPLEFSTVLKTAFQNRGNDLLKINVSHLIVTIHIFYNNSITGENSYSKLYLVDLAGSEGSITEDDSGERVTDLLHVMKSLSALGDVLFSLTSKKDIVPYENSVLTKLLADSLVSSEAVQYPIRELTGTCGMGTN
;
A
#
# COMPACT_ATOMS: atom_id res chain seq x y z
N THR A 1 -10.31 -3.68 -3.04
CA THR A 1 -9.10 -2.90 -3.33
C THR A 1 -8.98 -2.73 -4.83
N ARG A 2 -8.62 -1.54 -5.32
CA ARG A 2 -8.42 -1.26 -6.75
C ARG A 2 -6.96 -0.95 -7.01
N ASP A 3 -6.36 -1.65 -7.94
CA ASP A 3 -5.00 -1.39 -8.40
C ASP A 3 -5.01 -0.21 -9.40
N LEU A 4 -4.19 0.81 -9.13
CA LEU A 4 -4.10 2.03 -9.95
C LEU A 4 -3.02 1.95 -11.04
N LEU A 5 -2.16 0.93 -11.00
CA LEU A 5 -1.13 0.67 -12.01
C LEU A 5 -1.55 -0.42 -13.01
N LEU A 6 -2.67 -1.11 -12.73
CA LEU A 6 -3.18 -2.15 -13.62
C LEU A 6 -3.69 -1.55 -14.94
N GLU A 7 -2.89 -1.69 -16.00
CA GLU A 7 -3.28 -1.40 -17.37
C GLU A 7 -3.78 -2.67 -18.08
N SER A 8 -4.84 -2.53 -18.88
CA SER A 8 -5.37 -3.63 -19.68
C SER A 8 -4.33 -4.11 -20.70
N GLY A 9 -3.88 -5.36 -20.60
CA GLY A 9 -3.01 -6.01 -21.60
C GLY A 9 -1.50 -5.99 -21.31
N LYS A 10 -1.04 -5.40 -20.21
CA LYS A 10 0.37 -5.51 -19.77
C LYS A 10 0.54 -6.59 -18.71
N ASN A 11 1.48 -7.50 -18.93
CA ASN A 11 1.85 -8.52 -17.94
C ASN A 11 2.96 -7.95 -17.05
N MET A 12 2.59 -7.43 -15.88
CA MET A 12 3.51 -6.80 -14.95
C MET A 12 3.75 -7.71 -13.73
N PRO A 13 4.96 -7.65 -13.13
CA PRO A 13 5.22 -8.38 -11.90
C PRO A 13 4.22 -7.93 -10.83
N LYS A 14 3.60 -8.90 -10.18
CA LYS A 14 2.69 -8.65 -9.07
C LYS A 14 3.38 -9.01 -7.76
N LEU A 15 3.25 -8.13 -6.78
CA LEU A 15 3.71 -8.38 -5.42
C LEU A 15 2.51 -8.71 -4.54
N GLY A 16 2.64 -9.79 -3.76
CA GLY A 16 1.68 -10.11 -2.70
C GLY A 16 1.79 -9.10 -1.57
N PHE A 17 0.67 -8.49 -1.21
CA PHE A 17 0.59 -7.45 -0.19
C PHE A 17 -0.35 -7.87 0.95
N GLY A 18 0.07 -7.67 2.19
CA GLY A 18 -0.69 -8.03 3.39
C GLY A 18 -0.18 -9.30 4.09
N SER A 19 -0.89 -9.71 5.15
CA SER A 19 -0.60 -10.94 5.91
C SER A 19 -0.86 -12.19 5.06
N ALA A 20 -0.31 -13.34 5.49
CA ALA A 20 -0.49 -14.64 4.82
C ALA A 20 -1.97 -15.02 4.56
N GLU A 21 -2.89 -14.47 5.35
CA GLU A 21 -4.34 -14.70 5.25
C GLU A 21 -5.08 -13.68 4.36
N CYS A 22 -4.43 -12.60 3.93
CA CYS A 22 -5.01 -11.59 3.05
C CYS A 22 -3.93 -11.04 2.10
N SER A 23 -3.65 -11.80 1.04
CA SER A 23 -2.76 -11.38 -0.04
C SER A 23 -3.54 -10.62 -1.10
N VAL A 24 -3.22 -9.33 -1.25
CA VAL A 24 -3.63 -8.54 -2.42
C VAL A 24 -2.47 -8.59 -3.41
N GLU A 25 -2.71 -9.12 -4.60
CA GLU A 25 -1.73 -9.01 -5.68
C GLU A 25 -1.82 -7.61 -6.30
N LEU A 26 -0.76 -6.82 -6.19
CA LEU A 26 -0.66 -5.48 -6.78
C LEU A 26 0.44 -5.45 -7.83
N VAL A 27 0.19 -4.75 -8.93
CA VAL A 27 1.18 -4.44 -9.94
C VAL A 27 2.31 -3.62 -9.33
N GLN A 28 3.55 -4.02 -9.64
CA GLN A 28 4.75 -3.28 -9.29
C GLN A 28 5.43 -2.78 -10.56
N GLU A 29 5.75 -1.48 -10.59
CA GLU A 29 6.50 -0.88 -11.68
C GLU A 29 7.89 -0.47 -11.18
N LYS A 30 8.93 -0.99 -11.83
CA LYS A 30 10.31 -0.59 -11.56
C LYS A 30 10.55 0.77 -12.22
N VAL A 31 11.09 1.71 -11.45
CA VAL A 31 11.49 3.04 -11.92
C VAL A 31 12.94 3.27 -11.56
N ASP A 32 13.73 3.80 -12.51
CA ASP A 32 15.17 3.99 -12.32
C ASP A 32 15.55 5.47 -12.16
N ASN A 33 14.61 6.40 -12.34
CA ASN A 33 14.83 7.84 -12.20
C ASN A 33 13.58 8.63 -11.75
N PRO A 34 13.75 9.89 -11.28
CA PRO A 34 12.64 10.71 -10.80
C PRO A 34 11.58 11.06 -11.85
N LEU A 35 11.95 11.10 -13.13
CA LEU A 35 11.03 11.43 -14.22
C LEU A 35 10.08 10.26 -14.52
N GLU A 36 10.60 9.04 -14.55
CA GLU A 36 9.80 7.80 -14.64
C GLU A 36 8.87 7.68 -13.44
N PHE A 37 9.39 7.84 -12.21
CA PHE A 37 8.57 7.83 -11.00
C PHE A 37 7.41 8.83 -11.09
N SER A 38 7.70 10.06 -11.51
CA SER A 38 6.68 11.10 -11.68
C SER A 38 5.65 10.75 -12.75
N THR A 39 6.06 10.02 -13.80
CA THR A 39 5.17 9.59 -14.88
C THR A 39 4.23 8.49 -14.39
N VAL A 40 4.77 7.44 -13.75
CA VAL A 40 4.01 6.34 -13.15
C VAL A 40 2.99 6.88 -12.13
N LEU A 41 3.44 7.77 -11.24
CA LEU A 41 2.58 8.36 -10.23
C LEU A 41 1.45 9.20 -10.85
N LYS A 42 1.73 9.97 -11.91
CA LYS A 42 0.69 10.72 -12.64
C LYS A 42 -0.33 9.78 -13.30
N THR A 43 0.12 8.71 -13.94
CA THR A 43 -0.77 7.70 -14.54
C THR A 43 -1.66 7.06 -13.47
N ALA A 44 -1.09 6.69 -12.31
CA ALA A 44 -1.85 6.14 -11.20
C ALA A 44 -2.94 7.10 -10.69
N PHE A 45 -2.64 8.39 -10.57
CA PHE A 45 -3.63 9.39 -10.18
C PHE A 45 -4.71 9.62 -11.24
N GLN A 46 -4.35 9.57 -12.53
CA GLN A 46 -5.33 9.60 -13.62
C GLN A 46 -6.27 8.39 -13.56
N ASN A 47 -5.72 7.20 -13.25
CA ASN A 47 -6.49 5.97 -13.08
C ASN A 47 -7.40 6.01 -11.85
N ARG A 48 -6.98 6.65 -10.74
CA ARG A 48 -7.84 6.92 -9.57
C ARG A 48 -9.11 7.66 -10.02
N GLY A 49 -8.94 8.62 -10.93
CA GLY A 49 -9.99 9.51 -11.40
C GLY A 49 -10.20 10.69 -10.45
N ASN A 50 -11.14 11.55 -10.81
CA ASN A 50 -11.43 12.84 -10.19
C ASN A 50 -12.88 12.94 -9.68
N ASP A 51 -13.55 11.80 -9.54
CA ASP A 51 -14.88 11.70 -8.92
C ASP A 51 -14.76 11.93 -7.41
N LEU A 52 -15.14 13.12 -6.96
CA LEU A 52 -15.07 13.53 -5.56
C LEU A 52 -15.88 12.63 -4.63
N LEU A 53 -17.01 12.09 -5.12
CA LEU A 53 -17.84 11.19 -4.31
C LEU A 53 -17.10 9.90 -3.99
N LYS A 54 -16.33 9.37 -4.94
CA LYS A 54 -15.49 8.19 -4.75
C LYS A 54 -14.22 8.48 -3.95
N ILE A 55 -13.58 9.63 -4.18
CA ILE A 55 -12.37 10.02 -3.44
C ILE A 55 -12.68 10.17 -1.95
N ASN A 56 -13.81 10.78 -1.59
CA ASN A 56 -14.19 10.99 -0.20
C ASN A 56 -14.52 9.69 0.55
N VAL A 57 -14.75 8.59 -0.17
CA VAL A 57 -15.06 7.28 0.41
C VAL A 57 -14.02 6.20 0.10
N SER A 58 -12.85 6.59 -0.38
CA SER A 58 -11.76 5.66 -0.69
C SER A 58 -10.42 6.12 -0.13
N HIS A 59 -9.75 5.22 0.56
CA HIS A 59 -8.35 5.41 0.97
C HIS A 59 -7.42 5.20 -0.21
N LEU A 60 -6.40 6.03 -0.32
CA LEU A 60 -5.29 5.85 -1.26
C LEU A 60 -4.04 5.41 -0.49
N ILE A 61 -3.41 4.35 -0.96
CA ILE A 61 -2.14 3.85 -0.44
C ILE A 61 -1.16 3.80 -1.61
N VAL A 62 -0.05 4.51 -1.48
CA VAL A 62 1.09 4.43 -2.39
C VAL A 62 2.25 3.78 -1.64
N THR A 63 2.73 2.65 -2.14
CA THR A 63 3.88 1.96 -1.57
C THR A 63 5.10 2.13 -2.47
N ILE A 64 6.17 2.66 -1.90
CA ILE A 64 7.44 2.89 -2.60
C ILE A 64 8.48 1.94 -2.01
N HIS A 65 9.02 1.07 -2.85
CA HIS A 65 10.10 0.15 -2.50
C HIS A 65 11.42 0.75 -2.97
N ILE A 66 12.33 1.01 -2.03
CA ILE A 66 13.62 1.63 -2.30
C ILE A 66 14.70 0.58 -2.05
N PHE A 67 15.45 0.26 -3.10
CA PHE A 67 16.63 -0.59 -3.02
C PHE A 67 17.86 0.27 -3.18
N TYR A 68 18.73 0.23 -2.18
CA TYR A 68 20.01 0.94 -2.17
C TYR A 68 21.15 -0.07 -2.21
N ASN A 69 22.12 0.17 -3.09
CA ASN A 69 23.36 -0.58 -3.17
C ASN A 69 24.53 0.42 -3.17
N ASN A 70 25.39 0.31 -2.18
CA ASN A 70 26.65 1.03 -2.12
C ASN A 70 27.74 0.19 -2.77
N SER A 71 28.15 0.54 -3.98
CA SER A 71 29.18 -0.22 -4.70
C SER A 71 30.59 -0.10 -4.12
N ILE A 72 30.83 0.86 -3.21
CA ILE A 72 32.13 1.07 -2.55
C ILE A 72 32.23 0.21 -1.28
N THR A 73 31.21 0.27 -0.43
CA THR A 73 31.19 -0.49 0.84
C THR A 73 30.61 -1.90 0.69
N GLY A 74 29.90 -2.18 -0.41
CA GLY A 74 29.13 -3.40 -0.60
C GLY A 74 27.82 -3.46 0.18
N GLU A 75 27.45 -2.38 0.89
CA GLU A 75 26.25 -2.31 1.69
C GLU A 75 24.99 -2.31 0.81
N ASN A 76 24.01 -3.12 1.19
CA ASN A 76 22.69 -3.11 0.57
C ASN A 76 21.64 -2.79 1.63
N SER A 77 20.75 -1.86 1.30
CA SER A 77 19.65 -1.46 2.19
C SER A 77 18.35 -1.51 1.41
N TYR A 78 17.29 -1.95 2.08
CA TYR A 78 15.95 -1.98 1.54
C TYR A 78 15.02 -1.21 2.48
N SER A 79 14.23 -0.33 1.90
CA SER A 79 13.24 0.47 2.62
C SER A 79 11.90 0.38 1.91
N LYS A 80 10.83 0.27 2.70
CA LYS A 80 9.45 0.31 2.22
C LYS A 80 8.77 1.54 2.82
N LEU A 81 8.36 2.47 1.96
CA LEU A 81 7.68 3.70 2.36
C LEU A 81 6.21 3.63 1.96
N TYR A 82 5.35 3.99 2.90
CA TYR A 82 3.91 4.09 2.70
C TYR A 82 3.47 5.54 2.74
N LEU A 83 2.83 6.00 1.67
CA LEU A 83 2.12 7.28 1.64
C LEU A 83 0.63 6.97 1.62
N VAL A 84 -0.06 7.31 2.70
CA VAL A 84 -1.47 6.99 2.90
C VAL A 84 -2.28 8.28 2.95
N ASP A 85 -3.26 8.38 2.07
CA ASP A 85 -4.28 9.43 2.02
C ASP A 85 -5.61 8.79 2.44
N LEU A 86 -6.04 9.10 3.66
CA LEU A 86 -7.24 8.50 4.27
C LEU A 86 -8.49 9.28 3.86
N ALA A 87 -9.55 8.53 3.56
CA ALA A 87 -10.89 9.08 3.36
C ALA A 87 -11.37 9.84 4.61
N GLY A 88 -12.31 10.77 4.41
CA GLY A 88 -12.84 11.61 5.49
C GLY A 88 -13.49 10.78 6.59
N SER A 89 -13.20 11.12 7.85
CA SER A 89 -13.78 10.47 9.03
C SER A 89 -15.24 10.84 9.27
N GLU A 90 -15.64 12.00 8.78
CA GLU A 90 -16.96 12.60 8.95
C GLU A 90 -17.81 12.45 7.69
N GLY A 91 -18.62 11.39 7.62
CA GLY A 91 -19.79 11.40 6.77
C GLY A 91 -21.04 11.39 7.63
N SER A 92 -21.95 12.31 7.36
CA SER A 92 -23.33 12.17 7.84
C SER A 92 -24.08 11.30 6.84
N ILE A 93 -24.62 10.18 7.34
CA ILE A 93 -25.62 9.40 6.61
C ILE A 93 -26.95 10.16 6.79
N THR A 94 -27.56 10.60 5.70
CA THR A 94 -28.90 11.19 5.71
C THR A 94 -29.93 10.20 5.18
N GLU A 95 -31.21 10.39 5.51
CA GLU A 95 -32.30 9.50 5.04
C GLU A 95 -32.45 9.49 3.51
N ASP A 96 -31.95 10.53 2.84
CA ASP A 96 -31.98 10.69 1.38
C ASP A 96 -30.80 10.00 0.66
N ASP A 97 -29.87 9.41 1.41
CA ASP A 97 -28.70 8.77 0.82
C ASP A 97 -29.04 7.43 0.15
N SER A 98 -28.45 7.20 -1.02
CA SER A 98 -28.55 5.91 -1.68
C SER A 98 -27.89 4.82 -0.84
N GLY A 99 -28.46 3.60 -0.85
CA GLY A 99 -27.92 2.47 -0.09
C GLY A 99 -26.45 2.14 -0.42
N GLU A 100 -26.02 2.38 -1.65
CA GLU A 100 -24.61 2.24 -2.07
C GLU A 100 -23.72 3.27 -1.36
N ARG A 101 -24.13 4.55 -1.35
CA ARG A 101 -23.39 5.63 -0.67
C ARG A 101 -23.29 5.38 0.83
N VAL A 102 -24.36 4.90 1.46
CA VAL A 102 -24.36 4.52 2.88
C VAL A 102 -23.37 3.39 3.14
N THR A 103 -23.34 2.38 2.26
CA THR A 103 -22.42 1.24 2.39
C THR A 103 -20.96 1.68 2.28
N ASP A 104 -20.65 2.55 1.32
CA ASP A 104 -19.30 3.11 1.14
C ASP A 104 -18.85 3.90 2.37
N LEU A 105 -19.74 4.74 2.92
CA LEU A 105 -19.44 5.52 4.11
C LEU A 105 -19.23 4.63 5.35
N LEU A 106 -20.04 3.58 5.52
CA LEU A 106 -19.85 2.60 6.59
C LEU A 106 -18.51 1.86 6.46
N HIS A 107 -18.06 1.55 5.25
CA HIS A 107 -16.74 0.95 5.04
C HIS A 107 -15.60 1.89 5.45
N VAL A 108 -15.71 3.19 5.13
CA VAL A 108 -14.75 4.20 5.58
C VAL A 108 -14.69 4.23 7.10
N MET A 109 -15.83 4.42 7.77
CA MET A 109 -15.90 4.47 9.23
C MET A 109 -15.32 3.21 9.87
N LYS A 110 -15.69 2.02 9.37
CA LYS A 110 -15.18 0.74 9.87
C LYS A 110 -13.65 0.66 9.76
N SER A 111 -13.08 1.03 8.61
CA SER A 111 -11.64 0.97 8.40
C SER A 111 -10.86 1.96 9.27
N LEU A 112 -11.39 3.17 9.50
CA LEU A 112 -10.78 4.17 10.39
C LEU A 112 -10.90 3.77 11.86
N SER A 113 -12.04 3.22 12.30
CA SER A 113 -12.20 2.68 13.65
C SER A 113 -11.24 1.52 13.91
N ALA A 114 -11.10 0.59 12.97
CA ALA A 114 -10.15 -0.51 13.06
C ALA A 114 -8.70 0.00 13.18
N LEU A 115 -8.33 1.04 12.43
CA LEU A 115 -7.02 1.67 12.54
C LEU A 115 -6.80 2.29 13.93
N GLY A 116 -7.82 2.94 14.48
CA GLY A 116 -7.81 3.45 15.86
C GLY A 116 -7.60 2.34 16.90
N ASP A 117 -8.31 1.22 16.76
CA ASP A 117 -8.17 0.05 17.65
C ASP A 117 -6.77 -0.56 17.60
N VAL A 118 -6.17 -0.63 16.40
CA VAL A 118 -4.79 -1.08 16.18
C VAL A 118 -3.81 -0.16 16.88
N LEU A 119 -3.91 1.15 16.65
CA LEU A 119 -3.03 2.13 17.28
C LEU A 119 -3.17 2.13 18.81
N PHE A 120 -4.40 2.05 19.32
CA PHE A 120 -4.65 1.94 20.75
C PHE A 120 -4.03 0.68 21.35
N SER A 121 -4.15 -0.46 20.66
CA SER A 121 -3.58 -1.73 21.12
C SER A 121 -2.06 -1.71 21.13
N LEU A 122 -1.43 -1.11 20.11
CA LEU A 122 0.02 -0.92 20.03
C LEU A 122 0.55 0.01 21.13
N THR A 123 -0.08 1.18 21.30
CA THR A 123 0.31 2.15 22.33
C THR A 123 0.10 1.62 23.75
N SER A 124 -0.94 0.81 23.94
CA SER A 124 -1.23 0.12 25.21
C SER A 124 -0.40 -1.16 25.42
N LYS A 125 0.48 -1.52 24.47
CA LYS A 125 1.31 -2.74 24.50
C LYS A 125 0.49 -4.01 24.77
N LYS A 126 -0.69 -4.12 24.14
CA LYS A 126 -1.50 -5.33 24.21
C LYS A 126 -0.80 -6.46 23.45
N ASP A 127 -0.94 -7.68 23.96
CA ASP A 127 -0.37 -8.87 23.32
C ASP A 127 -0.99 -9.16 21.94
N ILE A 128 -2.27 -8.83 21.77
CA ILE A 128 -3.01 -9.05 20.53
C ILE A 128 -3.39 -7.69 19.93
N VAL A 129 -2.95 -7.44 18.70
CA VAL A 129 -3.29 -6.25 17.93
C VAL A 129 -4.26 -6.62 16.79
N PRO A 130 -5.43 -5.98 16.69
CA PRO A 130 -6.52 -6.42 15.81
C PRO A 130 -6.37 -5.94 14.36
N TYR A 131 -5.26 -6.28 13.69
CA TYR A 131 -5.02 -5.91 12.29
C TYR A 131 -6.07 -6.46 11.32
N GLU A 132 -6.76 -7.54 11.69
CA GLU A 132 -7.72 -8.24 10.83
C GLU A 132 -9.07 -7.52 10.67
N ASN A 133 -9.33 -6.47 11.44
CA ASN A 133 -10.64 -5.81 11.48
C ASN A 133 -10.99 -5.00 10.22
N SER A 134 -10.02 -4.71 9.36
CA SER A 134 -10.23 -4.05 8.06
C SER A 134 -9.15 -4.38 7.04
N VAL A 135 -9.45 -4.23 5.75
CA VAL A 135 -8.44 -4.38 4.68
C VAL A 135 -7.30 -3.38 4.85
N LEU A 136 -7.60 -2.15 5.28
CA LEU A 136 -6.61 -1.10 5.52
C LEU A 136 -5.59 -1.53 6.58
N THR A 137 -6.06 -2.02 7.73
CA THR A 137 -5.20 -2.45 8.83
C THR A 137 -4.41 -3.72 8.50
N LYS A 138 -4.95 -4.63 7.67
CA LYS A 138 -4.20 -5.79 7.15
C LYS A 138 -3.06 -5.37 6.21
N LEU A 139 -3.32 -4.40 5.31
CA LEU A 139 -2.31 -3.90 4.37
C LEU A 139 -1.18 -3.14 5.07
N LEU A 140 -1.49 -2.42 6.15
CA LEU A 140 -0.52 -1.64 6.92
C LEU A 140 0.13 -2.42 8.07
N ALA A 141 -0.27 -3.68 8.30
CA ALA A 141 0.19 -4.47 9.44
C ALA A 141 1.72 -4.57 9.48
N ASP A 142 2.36 -4.83 8.34
CA ASP A 142 3.82 -4.96 8.22
C ASP A 142 4.60 -3.68 8.57
N SER A 143 3.93 -2.53 8.56
CA SER A 143 4.52 -1.21 8.84
C SER A 143 4.16 -0.68 10.21
N LEU A 144 3.03 -1.13 10.75
CA LEU A 144 2.52 -0.75 12.07
C LEU A 144 3.00 -1.69 13.18
N VAL A 145 3.36 -2.94 12.84
CA VAL A 145 4.08 -3.83 13.75
C VAL A 145 5.46 -3.22 14.01
N SER A 146 5.84 -3.13 15.30
CA SER A 146 7.15 -2.64 15.71
C SER A 146 8.26 -3.35 14.94
N SER A 147 9.20 -2.57 14.41
CA SER A 147 10.33 -2.98 13.57
C SER A 147 11.16 -4.13 14.16
N GLU A 148 10.71 -5.37 13.99
CA GLU A 148 11.62 -6.50 13.82
C GLU A 148 11.81 -6.69 12.32
N ALA A 149 13.07 -6.65 11.90
CA ALA A 149 13.49 -6.63 10.52
C ALA A 149 12.82 -7.75 9.69
N VAL A 150 11.81 -7.39 8.90
CA VAL A 150 11.33 -8.24 7.82
C VAL A 150 12.39 -8.20 6.73
N GLN A 151 13.36 -9.11 6.85
CA GLN A 151 14.37 -9.38 5.84
C GLN A 151 13.67 -9.98 4.62
N TYR A 152 13.22 -9.14 3.69
CA TYR A 152 12.91 -9.63 2.35
C TYR A 152 14.21 -10.22 1.77
N PRO A 153 14.21 -11.46 1.26
CA PRO A 153 15.38 -11.99 0.62
C PRO A 153 15.70 -11.13 -0.62
N ILE A 154 16.75 -10.32 -0.54
CA ILE A 154 17.29 -9.48 -1.63
C ILE A 154 17.79 -10.33 -2.84
N ARG A 155 17.59 -11.65 -2.83
CA ARG A 155 18.21 -12.58 -3.79
C ARG A 155 17.47 -12.81 -5.10
N GLU A 156 16.22 -12.35 -5.27
CA GLU A 156 15.44 -12.71 -6.49
C GLU A 156 15.20 -11.57 -7.50
N LEU A 157 15.69 -10.35 -7.26
CA LEU A 157 15.47 -9.23 -8.20
C LEU A 157 16.74 -8.65 -8.84
N THR A 158 17.92 -9.17 -8.49
CA THR A 158 19.13 -8.93 -9.30
C THR A 158 19.09 -9.83 -10.53
N GLY A 159 18.24 -9.47 -11.48
CA GLY A 159 18.35 -9.93 -12.85
C GLY A 159 19.78 -9.66 -13.33
N THR A 160 20.45 -10.74 -13.69
CA THR A 160 21.80 -10.88 -14.21
C THR A 160 22.29 -9.66 -15.02
N CYS A 161 23.10 -8.79 -14.41
CA CYS A 161 24.12 -8.08 -15.16
C CYS A 161 25.32 -9.02 -15.28
N GLY A 162 25.28 -9.89 -16.29
CA GLY A 162 26.41 -10.75 -16.63
C GLY A 162 27.56 -9.88 -17.09
N MET A 163 28.53 -9.62 -16.21
CA MET A 163 29.88 -9.28 -16.64
C MET A 163 30.46 -10.52 -17.32
N GLY A 164 30.44 -10.53 -18.65
CA GLY A 164 31.31 -11.40 -19.42
C GLY A 164 32.75 -10.88 -19.31
N THR A 165 33.55 -11.51 -18.46
CA THR A 165 35.01 -11.42 -18.52
C THR A 165 35.57 -12.82 -18.74
N ASN A 166 35.98 -13.08 -19.99
CA ASN A 166 37.24 -13.66 -20.45
C ASN A 166 37.06 -14.36 -21.79
#